data_AF-A0A1Y1WIY5-F1
#
_entry.id   AF-A0A1Y1WIY5-F1
#
_cell.length_a   1.000
_cell.length_b   1.000
_cell.length_c   1.000
_cell.angle_alpha   90.00
_cell.angle_beta   90.00
_cell.angle_gamma   90.00
#
_symmetry.space_group_name_H-M   'P 1'
#
loop_
_entity.id
_entity.type
_entity.pdbx_description
1 polymer ?
#
loop_
_entity_poly.entity_id
_entity_poly.type
_entity_poly.pdbx_seq_one_letter_code
_entity_poly.pdbx_strand_id
1 'polypeptide(L)'
;MVNFSKIISSLALLAAPAVATIGGYVYTEGTNFYIDGKKIYFSGTNTYFLHSSQNERVDLALEVSAKHNLQVVRAWAFCDYNGCGDKQFVKFENGKAIFLEDNMESIDYFIAAASQRNIRLVLAFTNNWTDYGGMDAWVKGLGGKYHDDFYTDKEIRKTFKSYIKTIVTRINRHTNIRYSDDPTIFSWQLANEPRCGDGPSGLPQSGKCTPEVITEWANDISSYIKELDKNHLVSVGCEGFGLEAPSGSKGLYAYKYEEGTDFETLTALPNIDYNTYHYYPIPWGMTDLIAHTKDWIEAHQAVGKKLNKPVVFEEWGLETPKDCSKEERIQYYKTWTKQILDADVPMNMFWYTVGADYYGTDNYILKEDELTESIDPFTEAMLEKSDYQLKTKSIGRTDLPSIYWKVEGCGDLWSQCSNLSTQPGVKCCCHGCQCVSHDDLYAQCKPRAPDYRNSTIPDAVEIERLPGGSAPVTPKTTTTSGSSPTSDTSCFSIALNYPCCQGNNVVYIDDDGEWGYENNNWCGIGKGKSESCTGKSQGYPCCSSCDVIYTDGDGNWGVENNEWCGIKDSC
;
A
#
# COMPACT_ATOMS: atom_id res chain seq x y z
N MET A 1 -54.78 -10.44 -39.85
CA MET A 1 -55.03 -9.71 -38.60
C MET A 1 -53.68 -9.43 -37.96
N VAL A 2 -53.48 -8.13 -37.74
CA VAL A 2 -52.39 -7.33 -37.16
C VAL A 2 -51.25 -8.01 -36.39
N ASN A 3 -50.05 -7.61 -36.81
CA ASN A 3 -48.71 -7.73 -36.23
C ASN A 3 -48.59 -6.99 -34.89
N PHE A 4 -48.01 -7.59 -33.83
CA PHE A 4 -47.58 -6.83 -32.64
C PHE A 4 -46.18 -7.24 -32.17
N SER A 5 -45.38 -6.21 -31.94
CA SER A 5 -43.94 -6.15 -31.74
C SER A 5 -43.39 -7.00 -30.59
N LYS A 6 -42.17 -7.51 -30.80
CA LYS A 6 -41.25 -7.91 -29.73
C LYS A 6 -40.84 -6.69 -28.91
N ILE A 7 -41.15 -6.69 -27.62
CA ILE A 7 -40.52 -5.82 -26.62
C ILE A 7 -39.41 -6.66 -25.98
N ILE A 8 -38.15 -6.24 -26.16
CA ILE A 8 -37.01 -6.76 -25.42
C ILE A 8 -36.96 -5.95 -24.12
N SER A 9 -37.23 -6.59 -22.98
CA SER A 9 -36.96 -6.01 -21.66
C SER A 9 -35.64 -6.59 -21.16
N SER A 10 -34.63 -5.74 -21.11
CA SER A 10 -33.31 -6.04 -20.57
C SER A 10 -33.38 -6.06 -19.04
N LEU A 11 -33.25 -7.23 -18.41
CA LEU A 11 -32.94 -7.30 -16.97
C LEU A 11 -31.44 -7.04 -16.80
N ALA A 12 -31.10 -5.93 -16.16
CA ALA A 12 -29.76 -5.66 -15.66
C ALA A 12 -29.52 -6.50 -14.39
N LEU A 13 -28.54 -7.42 -14.43
CA LEU A 13 -27.99 -8.03 -13.23
C LEU A 13 -27.29 -6.94 -12.41
N LEU A 14 -27.70 -6.76 -11.17
CA LEU A 14 -26.93 -5.99 -10.17
C LEU A 14 -25.73 -6.85 -9.75
N ALA A 15 -24.57 -6.55 -10.32
CA ALA A 15 -23.30 -7.12 -9.89
C ALA A 15 -22.95 -6.62 -8.48
N ALA A 16 -22.49 -7.52 -7.61
CA ALA A 16 -21.80 -7.13 -6.39
C ALA A 16 -20.59 -6.24 -6.75
N PRO A 17 -20.21 -5.24 -5.92
CA PRO A 17 -19.07 -4.40 -6.23
C PRO A 17 -17.81 -5.28 -6.22
N ALA A 18 -17.26 -5.54 -7.40
CA ALA A 18 -15.92 -6.09 -7.53
C ALA A 18 -14.97 -5.10 -6.85
N VAL A 19 -14.13 -5.58 -5.93
CA VAL A 19 -12.91 -4.85 -5.55
C VAL A 19 -12.22 -4.55 -6.87
N ALA A 20 -12.09 -3.27 -7.21
CA ALA A 20 -11.52 -2.88 -8.48
C ALA A 20 -10.10 -3.42 -8.54
N THR A 21 -9.87 -4.48 -9.31
CA THR A 21 -8.52 -4.94 -9.58
C THR A 21 -7.86 -3.86 -10.42
N ILE A 22 -6.91 -3.13 -9.82
CA ILE A 22 -5.83 -2.55 -10.63
C ILE A 22 -5.29 -3.74 -11.46
N GLY A 23 -5.00 -3.56 -12.76
CA GLY A 23 -4.67 -4.66 -13.69
C GLY A 23 -3.59 -5.65 -13.18
N GLY A 24 -3.22 -6.66 -13.96
CA GLY A 24 -2.23 -7.68 -13.53
C GLY A 24 -0.91 -7.11 -12.98
N TYR A 25 -0.09 -7.97 -12.35
CA TYR A 25 1.22 -7.56 -11.85
C TYR A 25 2.06 -6.89 -12.94
N VAL A 26 2.82 -5.87 -12.55
CA VAL A 26 3.79 -5.24 -13.44
C VAL A 26 4.96 -6.19 -13.61
N TYR A 27 5.37 -6.42 -14.85
CA TYR A 27 6.55 -7.21 -15.17
C TYR A 27 7.42 -6.49 -16.22
N THR A 28 8.63 -7.00 -16.48
CA THR A 28 9.58 -6.39 -17.42
C THR A 28 9.72 -7.22 -18.69
N GLU A 29 9.79 -6.56 -19.85
CA GLU A 29 10.30 -7.15 -21.09
C GLU A 29 11.27 -6.16 -21.73
N GLY A 30 12.53 -6.59 -21.84
CA GLY A 30 13.63 -5.72 -22.26
C GLY A 30 13.74 -4.48 -21.36
N THR A 31 13.73 -3.29 -21.96
CA THR A 31 13.90 -2.03 -21.22
C THR A 31 12.58 -1.39 -20.78
N ASN A 32 11.45 -2.12 -20.83
CA ASN A 32 10.12 -1.55 -20.57
C ASN A 32 9.31 -2.39 -19.58
N PHE A 33 8.24 -1.76 -19.06
CA PHE A 33 7.26 -2.40 -18.19
C PHE A 33 6.01 -2.82 -18.96
N TYR A 34 5.38 -3.89 -18.47
CA TYR A 34 4.19 -4.49 -19.06
C TYR A 34 3.16 -4.84 -17.99
N ILE A 35 1.89 -4.75 -18.36
CA ILE A 35 0.75 -5.30 -17.63
C ILE A 35 -0.10 -6.06 -18.66
N ASP A 36 -0.43 -7.31 -18.36
CA ASP A 36 -1.32 -8.14 -19.20
C ASP A 36 -0.94 -8.16 -20.70
N GLY A 37 0.37 -8.26 -20.99
CA GLY A 37 0.90 -8.30 -22.36
C GLY A 37 0.98 -6.94 -23.07
N LYS A 38 0.68 -5.83 -22.38
CA LYS A 38 0.70 -4.49 -22.96
C LYS A 38 1.78 -3.63 -22.33
N LYS A 39 2.56 -2.98 -23.19
CA LYS A 39 3.61 -2.06 -22.76
C LYS A 39 3.00 -0.84 -22.08
N ILE A 40 3.63 -0.40 -20.99
CA ILE A 40 3.18 0.76 -20.21
C ILE A 40 4.38 1.61 -19.76
N TYR A 41 4.17 2.92 -19.79
CA TYR A 41 5.02 3.92 -19.18
C TYR A 41 4.33 4.49 -17.95
N PHE A 42 5.12 4.83 -16.93
CA PHE A 42 4.59 5.36 -15.68
C PHE A 42 5.14 6.76 -15.38
N SER A 43 4.26 7.64 -14.90
CA SER A 43 4.63 8.86 -14.21
C SER A 43 4.25 8.73 -12.74
N GLY A 44 5.14 9.17 -11.86
CA GLY A 44 4.93 9.00 -10.43
C GLY A 44 5.57 10.09 -9.60
N THR A 45 5.53 9.89 -8.30
CA THR A 45 6.05 10.81 -7.28
C THR A 45 6.57 10.03 -6.09
N ASN A 46 7.33 10.69 -5.25
CA ASN A 46 7.66 10.19 -3.92
C ASN A 46 6.63 10.71 -2.91
N THR A 47 6.26 9.90 -1.92
CA THR A 47 5.45 10.34 -0.78
C THR A 47 5.87 9.54 0.43
N TYR A 48 6.92 10.04 1.05
CA TYR A 48 7.74 9.26 1.96
C TYR A 48 7.07 9.00 3.33
N PHE A 49 6.24 9.94 3.75
CA PHE A 49 5.67 10.02 5.10
C PHE A 49 4.41 9.19 5.30
N LEU A 50 3.92 8.46 4.29
CA LEU A 50 2.64 7.73 4.38
C LEU A 50 2.59 6.80 5.59
N HIS A 51 3.66 6.04 5.82
CA HIS A 51 3.80 5.07 6.90
C HIS A 51 3.73 5.68 8.32
N SER A 52 4.15 6.94 8.49
CA SER A 52 4.18 7.66 9.76
C SER A 52 3.02 8.67 9.90
N SER A 53 2.16 8.77 8.90
CA SER A 53 1.06 9.75 8.85
C SER A 53 -0.26 9.18 9.32
N GLN A 54 -1.18 10.05 9.73
CA GLN A 54 -2.57 9.66 9.98
C GLN A 54 -3.28 9.38 8.65
N ASN A 55 -4.31 8.55 8.69
CA ASN A 55 -5.07 8.06 7.54
C ASN A 55 -5.59 9.20 6.65
N GLU A 56 -6.00 10.31 7.25
CA GLU A 56 -6.43 11.51 6.54
C GLU A 56 -5.34 12.13 5.68
N ARG A 57 -4.11 12.21 6.21
CA ARG A 57 -2.97 12.76 5.47
C ARG A 57 -2.54 11.82 4.35
N VAL A 58 -2.64 10.50 4.58
CA VAL A 58 -2.44 9.50 3.54
C VAL A 58 -3.42 9.73 2.40
N ASP A 59 -4.71 9.88 2.71
CA ASP A 59 -5.74 10.14 1.71
C ASP A 59 -5.48 11.45 0.95
N LEU A 60 -5.18 12.54 1.66
CA LEU A 60 -4.89 13.84 1.03
C LEU A 60 -3.68 13.77 0.07
N ALA A 61 -2.62 13.05 0.43
CA ALA A 61 -1.45 12.91 -0.43
C ALA A 61 -1.73 12.04 -1.68
N LEU A 62 -2.49 10.94 -1.50
CA LEU A 62 -2.88 10.07 -2.61
C LEU A 62 -3.97 10.72 -3.50
N GLU A 63 -4.79 11.62 -2.96
CA GLU A 63 -5.73 12.45 -3.72
C GLU A 63 -5.00 13.37 -4.69
N VAL A 64 -3.95 14.06 -4.24
CA VAL A 64 -3.11 14.89 -5.11
C VAL A 64 -2.46 14.03 -6.20
N SER A 65 -1.90 12.88 -5.83
CA SER A 65 -1.32 11.93 -6.79
C SER A 65 -2.35 11.49 -7.84
N ALA A 66 -3.56 11.13 -7.40
CA ALA A 66 -4.63 10.70 -8.29
C ALA A 66 -5.12 11.83 -9.19
N LYS A 67 -5.26 13.06 -8.68
CA LYS A 67 -5.69 14.25 -9.44
C LYS A 67 -4.74 14.57 -10.59
N HIS A 68 -3.44 14.45 -10.37
CA HIS A 68 -2.39 14.68 -11.37
C HIS A 68 -2.04 13.42 -12.19
N ASN A 69 -2.84 12.37 -12.06
CA ASN A 69 -2.67 11.10 -12.76
C ASN A 69 -1.26 10.50 -12.60
N LEU A 70 -0.72 10.56 -11.39
CA LEU A 70 0.53 9.94 -11.03
C LEU A 70 0.24 8.48 -10.64
N GLN A 71 0.56 7.55 -11.55
CA GLN A 71 0.19 6.14 -11.42
C GLN A 71 1.01 5.38 -10.40
N VAL A 72 2.20 5.88 -10.04
CA VAL A 72 3.12 5.21 -9.13
C VAL A 72 3.52 6.17 -8.02
N VAL A 73 3.41 5.70 -6.77
CA VAL A 73 3.92 6.42 -5.60
C VAL A 73 5.01 5.58 -4.96
N ARG A 74 6.21 6.15 -4.85
CA ARG A 74 7.29 5.56 -4.07
C ARG A 74 7.15 5.99 -2.60
N ALA A 75 7.12 5.00 -1.72
CA ALA A 75 6.88 5.18 -0.29
C ALA A 75 7.84 4.34 0.56
N TRP A 76 8.01 4.73 1.81
CA TRP A 76 8.83 4.01 2.77
C TRP A 76 8.00 3.00 3.54
N ALA A 77 8.48 1.75 3.56
CA ALA A 77 7.95 0.66 4.36
C ALA A 77 8.91 0.34 5.51
N PHE A 78 9.44 1.38 6.16
CA PHE A 78 10.32 1.30 7.34
C PHE A 78 10.05 2.45 8.31
N CYS A 79 10.31 2.20 9.58
CA CYS A 79 10.27 3.20 10.64
C CYS A 79 11.02 2.66 11.86
N ASP A 80 12.34 2.81 11.89
CA ASP A 80 13.20 2.02 12.77
C ASP A 80 13.59 2.76 14.05
N TYR A 81 13.53 4.10 14.09
CA TYR A 81 13.86 4.87 15.29
C TYR A 81 13.41 6.35 15.25
N ASN A 82 14.22 7.22 14.64
CA ASN A 82 14.03 8.67 14.62
C ASN A 82 12.78 9.04 13.81
N GLY A 83 12.08 10.14 14.10
CA GLY A 83 10.97 10.61 13.26
C GLY A 83 9.69 9.75 13.24
N CYS A 84 9.72 8.55 13.84
CA CYS A 84 8.60 7.60 13.83
C CYS A 84 7.47 7.92 14.80
N GLY A 85 7.74 8.68 15.86
CA GLY A 85 6.77 8.88 16.94
C GLY A 85 6.32 7.55 17.55
N ASP A 86 5.01 7.37 17.71
CA ASP A 86 4.39 6.13 18.19
C ASP A 86 4.23 5.06 17.10
N LYS A 87 4.63 5.34 15.85
CA LYS A 87 4.51 4.44 14.69
C LYS A 87 5.81 3.70 14.34
N GLN A 88 6.71 3.51 15.29
CA GLN A 88 7.93 2.72 15.09
C GLN A 88 7.59 1.27 14.70
N PHE A 89 8.24 0.71 13.68
CA PHE A 89 8.04 -0.67 13.21
C PHE A 89 9.03 -1.64 13.83
N VAL A 90 10.24 -1.18 14.14
CA VAL A 90 11.29 -2.01 14.74
C VAL A 90 11.82 -1.34 15.99
N LYS A 91 11.77 -2.03 17.11
CA LYS A 91 12.38 -1.59 18.37
C LYS A 91 13.60 -2.43 18.68
N PHE A 92 14.70 -1.79 19.04
CA PHE A 92 15.92 -2.48 19.44
C PHE A 92 16.06 -2.50 20.97
N GLU A 93 16.15 -3.69 21.56
CA GLU A 93 16.33 -3.88 23.01
C GLU A 93 17.33 -5.00 23.28
N ASN A 94 18.34 -4.72 24.11
CA ASN A 94 19.35 -5.70 24.54
C ASN A 94 20.01 -6.48 23.38
N GLY A 95 20.33 -5.78 22.29
CA GLY A 95 20.98 -6.38 21.11
C GLY A 95 20.04 -7.22 20.24
N LYS A 96 18.72 -7.01 20.33
CA LYS A 96 17.71 -7.71 19.53
C LYS A 96 16.74 -6.73 18.89
N ALA A 97 16.28 -7.06 17.68
CA ALA A 97 15.17 -6.37 17.03
C ALA A 97 13.84 -7.01 17.44
N ILE A 98 12.85 -6.17 17.74
CA ILE A 98 11.47 -6.52 18.07
C ILE A 98 10.58 -5.85 17.02
N PHE A 99 9.81 -6.64 16.27
CA PHE A 99 8.91 -6.12 15.23
C PHE A 99 7.55 -5.76 15.84
N LEU A 100 7.18 -4.50 15.70
CA LEU A 100 5.93 -3.93 16.20
C LEU A 100 4.87 -4.03 15.08
N GLU A 101 4.43 -5.26 14.78
CA GLU A 101 3.54 -5.56 13.64
C GLU A 101 2.19 -4.84 13.67
N ASP A 102 1.71 -4.43 14.84
CA ASP A 102 0.52 -3.61 14.98
C ASP A 102 0.72 -2.20 14.39
N ASN A 103 1.92 -1.63 14.52
CA ASN A 103 2.23 -0.32 13.94
C ASN A 103 2.34 -0.39 12.40
N MET A 104 2.66 -1.55 11.84
CA MET A 104 2.69 -1.78 10.39
C MET A 104 1.29 -1.74 9.74
N GLU A 105 0.21 -1.61 10.52
CA GLU A 105 -1.13 -1.35 9.99
C GLU A 105 -1.20 -0.06 9.17
N SER A 106 -0.32 0.92 9.43
CA SER A 106 -0.23 2.11 8.57
C SER A 106 0.15 1.78 7.13
N ILE A 107 0.94 0.72 6.91
CA ILE A 107 1.25 0.19 5.57
C ILE A 107 0.02 -0.46 4.96
N ASP A 108 -0.75 -1.23 5.75
CA ASP A 108 -2.00 -1.84 5.29
C ASP A 108 -2.95 -0.78 4.76
N TYR A 109 -3.12 0.31 5.51
CA TYR A 109 -4.01 1.41 5.16
C TYR A 109 -3.59 2.09 3.85
N PHE A 110 -2.33 2.51 3.71
CA PHE A 110 -1.95 3.25 2.50
C PHE A 110 -1.92 2.36 1.25
N ILE A 111 -1.66 1.06 1.37
CA ILE A 111 -1.82 0.10 0.27
C ILE A 111 -3.29 0.05 -0.15
N ALA A 112 -4.21 -0.12 0.81
CA ALA A 112 -5.64 -0.16 0.51
C ALA A 112 -6.14 1.16 -0.13
N ALA A 113 -5.69 2.30 0.40
CA ALA A 113 -6.05 3.62 -0.11
C ALA A 113 -5.48 3.89 -1.51
N ALA A 114 -4.26 3.42 -1.82
CA ALA A 114 -3.69 3.47 -3.16
C ALA A 114 -4.46 2.57 -4.13
N SER A 115 -4.86 1.38 -3.68
CA SER A 115 -5.63 0.41 -4.46
C SER A 115 -6.93 1.01 -5.00
N GLN A 116 -7.70 1.69 -4.12
CA GLN A 116 -8.93 2.37 -4.50
C GLN A 116 -8.70 3.43 -5.61
N ARG A 117 -7.54 4.08 -5.61
CA ARG A 117 -7.18 5.17 -6.53
C ARG A 117 -6.46 4.72 -7.80
N ASN A 118 -6.35 3.42 -8.06
CA ASN A 118 -5.54 2.88 -9.16
C ASN A 118 -4.07 3.33 -9.12
N ILE A 119 -3.51 3.53 -7.93
CA ILE A 119 -2.10 3.90 -7.72
C ILE A 119 -1.30 2.65 -7.37
N ARG A 120 -0.15 2.46 -8.01
CA ARG A 120 0.82 1.42 -7.69
C ARG A 120 1.88 1.92 -6.71
N LEU A 121 2.49 1.03 -5.93
CA LEU A 121 3.41 1.40 -4.86
C LEU A 121 4.81 0.77 -5.01
N VAL A 122 5.85 1.59 -5.00
CA VAL A 122 7.24 1.14 -4.80
C VAL A 122 7.54 1.25 -3.31
N LEU A 123 7.94 0.14 -2.67
CA LEU A 123 8.11 0.08 -1.21
C LEU A 123 9.57 -0.18 -0.83
N ALA A 124 10.25 0.82 -0.29
CA ALA A 124 11.61 0.68 0.23
C ALA A 124 11.62 0.08 1.64
N PHE A 125 12.51 -0.89 1.90
CA PHE A 125 12.59 -1.59 3.20
C PHE A 125 13.47 -0.93 4.26
N THR A 126 14.36 -0.02 3.87
CA THR A 126 15.20 0.74 4.81
C THR A 126 15.74 2.00 4.14
N ASN A 127 16.53 2.77 4.88
CA ASN A 127 17.17 4.01 4.43
C ASN A 127 18.68 3.93 4.66
N ASN A 128 19.48 4.43 3.71
CA ASN A 128 20.88 4.74 3.97
C ASN A 128 20.99 5.81 5.06
N TRP A 129 20.11 6.81 5.00
CA TRP A 129 20.15 7.97 5.89
C TRP A 129 19.47 7.74 7.25
N THR A 130 19.79 8.58 8.23
CA THR A 130 19.21 8.52 9.58
C THR A 130 17.72 8.87 9.69
N ASP A 131 17.10 9.43 8.64
CA ASP A 131 15.66 9.73 8.62
C ASP A 131 14.85 8.45 8.74
N TYR A 132 13.91 8.45 9.69
CA TYR A 132 13.14 7.26 10.06
C TYR A 132 13.99 6.09 10.59
N GLY A 133 15.23 6.37 11.02
CA GLY A 133 16.17 5.41 11.60
C GLY A 133 17.22 4.93 10.60
N GLY A 134 16.79 4.16 9.59
CA GLY A 134 17.66 3.64 8.55
C GLY A 134 18.66 2.57 9.03
N MET A 135 19.60 2.21 8.15
CA MET A 135 20.65 1.20 8.38
C MET A 135 21.40 1.43 9.69
N ASP A 136 21.66 2.69 10.02
CA ASP A 136 22.32 3.13 11.23
C ASP A 136 21.59 2.70 12.51
N ALA A 137 20.25 2.66 12.51
CA ALA A 137 19.46 2.18 13.64
C ALA A 137 19.66 0.66 13.85
N TRP A 138 19.73 -0.11 12.77
CA TRP A 138 20.02 -1.55 12.80
C TRP A 138 21.43 -1.83 13.32
N VAL A 139 22.42 -1.10 12.82
CA VAL A 139 23.82 -1.23 13.25
C VAL A 139 23.94 -0.92 14.74
N LYS A 140 23.43 0.23 15.19
CA LYS A 140 23.47 0.61 16.63
C LYS A 140 22.71 -0.38 17.50
N GLY A 141 21.51 -0.76 17.07
CA GLY A 141 20.60 -1.62 17.82
C GLY A 141 21.11 -3.04 18.02
N LEU A 142 21.94 -3.53 17.11
CA LEU A 142 22.51 -4.89 17.12
C LEU A 142 24.01 -4.91 17.49
N GLY A 143 24.58 -3.76 17.88
CA GLY A 143 25.93 -3.66 18.45
C GLY A 143 27.06 -3.50 17.43
N GLY A 144 26.75 -3.19 16.18
CA GLY A 144 27.72 -2.77 15.17
C GLY A 144 28.24 -1.35 15.42
N LYS A 145 29.25 -0.95 14.66
CA LYS A 145 30.00 0.30 14.89
C LYS A 145 30.16 1.16 13.65
N TYR A 146 30.11 0.55 12.48
CA TYR A 146 30.30 1.22 11.20
C TYR A 146 29.04 1.10 10.37
N HIS A 147 28.71 2.14 9.61
CA HIS A 147 27.52 2.15 8.76
C HIS A 147 27.46 0.89 7.86
N ASP A 148 28.59 0.55 7.24
CA ASP A 148 28.74 -0.60 6.36
C ASP A 148 28.80 -1.97 7.06
N ASP A 149 28.72 -2.02 8.39
CA ASP A 149 28.41 -3.27 9.11
C ASP A 149 27.01 -3.78 8.71
N PHE A 150 26.09 -2.90 8.28
CA PHE A 150 24.77 -3.30 7.78
C PHE A 150 24.86 -4.28 6.60
N TYR A 151 25.86 -4.09 5.73
CA TYR A 151 26.06 -4.90 4.53
C TYR A 151 26.84 -6.21 4.80
N THR A 152 27.58 -6.29 5.90
CA THR A 152 28.59 -7.35 6.11
C THR A 152 28.37 -8.18 7.38
N ASP A 153 27.78 -7.60 8.42
CA ASP A 153 27.50 -8.34 9.65
C ASP A 153 26.37 -9.36 9.42
N LYS A 154 26.66 -10.61 9.78
CA LYS A 154 25.78 -11.73 9.51
C LYS A 154 24.49 -11.69 10.34
N GLU A 155 24.55 -11.20 11.58
CA GLU A 155 23.37 -11.12 12.43
C GLU A 155 22.50 -9.93 12.04
N ILE A 156 23.10 -8.79 11.67
CA ILE A 156 22.34 -7.65 11.13
C ILE A 156 21.58 -8.07 9.88
N ARG A 157 22.26 -8.64 8.88
CA ARG A 157 21.61 -9.10 7.62
C ARG A 157 20.51 -10.12 7.85
N LYS A 158 20.77 -11.11 8.72
CA LYS A 158 19.78 -12.14 9.06
C LYS A 158 18.55 -11.55 9.74
N THR A 159 18.74 -10.59 10.64
CA THR A 159 17.64 -9.93 11.35
C THR A 159 16.85 -9.03 10.39
N PHE A 160 17.53 -8.31 9.50
CA PHE A 160 16.89 -7.51 8.45
C PHE A 160 16.09 -8.38 7.47
N LYS A 161 16.60 -9.54 7.06
CA LYS A 161 15.82 -10.54 6.30
C LYS A 161 14.57 -11.02 7.04
N SER A 162 14.61 -11.11 8.36
CA SER A 162 13.42 -11.44 9.15
C SER A 162 12.37 -10.33 9.05
N TYR A 163 12.79 -9.06 9.05
CA TYR A 163 11.91 -7.91 8.85
C TYR A 163 11.28 -7.88 7.46
N ILE A 164 12.09 -8.08 6.40
CA ILE A 164 11.60 -8.21 5.03
C ILE A 164 10.53 -9.30 4.94
N LYS A 165 10.77 -10.46 5.55
CA LYS A 165 9.78 -11.54 5.58
C LYS A 165 8.49 -11.13 6.26
N THR A 166 8.57 -10.44 7.40
CA THR A 166 7.39 -9.90 8.10
C THR A 166 6.57 -9.00 7.18
N ILE A 167 7.20 -8.09 6.44
CA ILE A 167 6.48 -7.19 5.51
C ILE A 167 5.93 -7.95 4.29
N VAL A 168 6.78 -8.67 3.53
CA VAL A 168 6.39 -9.32 2.27
C VAL A 168 5.28 -10.36 2.48
N THR A 169 5.30 -11.07 3.60
CA THR A 169 4.29 -12.11 3.90
C THR A 169 3.09 -11.59 4.69
N ARG A 170 3.05 -10.29 5.02
CA ARG A 170 1.95 -9.67 5.77
C ARG A 170 0.64 -9.79 5.01
N ILE A 171 -0.45 -9.97 5.76
CA ILE A 171 -1.82 -9.88 5.24
C ILE A 171 -2.35 -8.49 5.59
N ASN A 172 -2.74 -7.74 4.57
CA ASN A 172 -3.34 -6.42 4.71
C ASN A 172 -4.65 -6.53 5.51
N ARG A 173 -4.76 -5.82 6.64
CA ARG A 173 -5.94 -5.91 7.51
C ARG A 173 -7.20 -5.25 6.92
N HIS A 174 -7.04 -4.34 5.95
CA HIS A 174 -8.14 -3.65 5.27
C HIS A 174 -8.66 -4.42 4.06
N THR A 175 -7.77 -5.07 3.30
CA THR A 175 -8.16 -5.79 2.06
C THR A 175 -8.19 -7.31 2.21
N ASN A 176 -7.60 -7.84 3.29
CA ASN A 176 -7.37 -9.27 3.51
C ASN A 176 -6.53 -9.94 2.41
N ILE A 177 -5.72 -9.17 1.68
CA ILE A 177 -4.80 -9.65 0.65
C ILE A 177 -3.39 -9.70 1.24
N ARG A 178 -2.67 -10.80 0.99
CA ARG A 178 -1.24 -10.87 1.34
C ARG A 178 -0.46 -9.91 0.47
N TYR A 179 0.52 -9.18 1.01
CA TYR A 179 1.28 -8.21 0.22
C TYR A 179 1.94 -8.83 -1.01
N SER A 180 2.51 -10.04 -0.91
CA SER A 180 3.06 -10.74 -2.07
C SER A 180 2.02 -11.11 -3.14
N ASP A 181 0.73 -11.05 -2.81
CA ASP A 181 -0.40 -11.34 -3.70
C ASP A 181 -1.17 -10.05 -4.08
N ASP A 182 -0.75 -8.87 -3.63
CA ASP A 182 -1.47 -7.60 -3.86
C ASP A 182 -0.87 -6.83 -5.05
N PRO A 183 -1.54 -6.80 -6.22
CA PRO A 183 -1.00 -6.14 -7.40
C PRO A 183 -0.90 -4.61 -7.23
N THR A 184 -1.49 -4.02 -6.18
CA THR A 184 -1.28 -2.60 -5.84
C THR A 184 0.21 -2.30 -5.61
N ILE A 185 1.00 -3.28 -5.16
CA ILE A 185 2.45 -3.14 -5.04
C ILE A 185 3.07 -3.23 -6.44
N PHE A 186 3.84 -2.22 -6.83
CA PHE A 186 4.64 -2.20 -8.05
C PHE A 186 5.90 -3.06 -7.89
N SER A 187 6.64 -2.81 -6.80
CA SER A 187 7.90 -3.48 -6.52
C SER A 187 8.32 -3.35 -5.07
N TRP A 188 9.20 -4.26 -4.68
CA TRP A 188 10.03 -4.15 -3.50
C TRP A 188 11.32 -3.41 -3.82
N GLN A 189 11.75 -2.54 -2.91
CA GLN A 189 13.02 -1.81 -3.05
C GLN A 189 13.92 -2.06 -1.85
N LEU A 190 15.17 -2.45 -2.12
CA LEU A 190 16.08 -2.94 -1.08
C LEU A 190 16.36 -1.90 0.00
N ALA A 191 16.71 -0.67 -0.42
CA ALA A 191 16.97 0.46 0.45
C ALA A 191 16.81 1.77 -0.31
N ASN A 192 16.53 2.86 0.39
CA ASN A 192 16.71 4.21 -0.16
C ASN A 192 18.21 4.57 -0.16
N GLU A 193 18.74 4.90 -1.33
CA GLU A 193 20.08 5.47 -1.57
C GLU A 193 21.25 4.74 -0.89
N PRO A 194 21.37 3.39 -0.98
CA PRO A 194 22.46 2.66 -0.30
C PRO A 194 23.85 3.12 -0.77
N ARG A 195 24.69 3.51 0.18
CA ARG A 195 26.08 3.93 0.01
C ARG A 195 26.96 3.27 1.07
N CYS A 196 28.28 3.35 0.91
CA CYS A 196 29.20 2.91 1.96
C CYS A 196 29.14 3.76 3.25
N GLY A 197 28.53 4.96 3.21
CA GLY A 197 28.34 5.79 4.39
C GLY A 197 27.07 6.64 4.37
N ASP A 198 26.68 7.09 5.56
CA ASP A 198 25.50 7.91 5.87
C ASP A 198 25.91 9.39 6.09
N GLY A 199 26.79 9.89 5.22
CA GLY A 199 27.24 11.28 5.26
C GLY A 199 27.85 11.72 6.61
N PRO A 200 27.78 13.02 6.96
CA PRO A 200 28.44 13.56 8.16
C PRO A 200 27.68 13.30 9.47
N SER A 201 26.41 12.88 9.41
CA SER A 201 25.52 12.77 10.58
C SER A 201 25.33 11.32 11.05
N GLY A 202 25.60 10.34 10.19
CA GLY A 202 25.50 8.91 10.49
C GLY A 202 26.74 8.30 11.14
N LEU A 203 26.75 6.98 11.24
CA LEU A 203 27.91 6.21 11.68
C LEU A 203 29.08 6.37 10.70
N PRO A 204 30.33 6.28 11.20
CA PRO A 204 31.49 6.29 10.33
C PRO A 204 31.52 5.05 9.44
N GLN A 205 32.19 5.15 8.30
CA GLN A 205 32.53 4.00 7.48
C GLN A 205 33.69 3.20 8.11
N SER A 206 33.73 1.89 7.87
CA SER A 206 34.81 1.01 8.34
C SER A 206 36.13 1.17 7.55
N GLY A 207 36.05 1.81 6.37
CA GLY A 207 37.13 1.89 5.38
C GLY A 207 37.34 0.62 4.55
N LYS A 208 36.43 -0.37 4.65
CA LYS A 208 36.49 -1.64 3.91
C LYS A 208 35.36 -1.82 2.90
N CYS A 209 34.36 -0.94 2.92
CA CYS A 209 33.25 -1.02 2.00
C CYS A 209 33.67 -0.62 0.57
N THR A 210 33.20 -1.36 -0.42
CA THR A 210 33.49 -1.21 -1.85
C THR A 210 32.22 -1.51 -2.66
N PRO A 211 32.18 -1.20 -3.98
CA PRO A 211 31.11 -1.62 -4.86
C PRO A 211 30.73 -3.10 -4.77
N GLU A 212 31.71 -3.98 -4.57
CA GLU A 212 31.49 -5.41 -4.43
C GLU A 212 30.70 -5.74 -3.15
N VAL A 213 30.94 -5.02 -2.05
CA VAL A 213 30.24 -5.25 -0.77
C VAL A 213 28.76 -4.94 -0.89
N ILE A 214 28.40 -3.78 -1.46
CA ILE A 214 26.99 -3.42 -1.66
C ILE A 214 26.34 -4.34 -2.70
N THR A 215 27.07 -4.72 -3.75
CA THR A 215 26.57 -5.67 -4.76
C THR A 215 26.29 -7.04 -4.16
N GLU A 216 27.17 -7.58 -3.32
CA GLU A 216 26.96 -8.88 -2.65
C GLU A 216 25.74 -8.84 -1.74
N TRP A 217 25.61 -7.77 -0.95
CA TRP A 217 24.43 -7.54 -0.13
C TRP A 217 23.16 -7.44 -0.97
N ALA A 218 23.17 -6.66 -2.05
CA ALA A 218 22.01 -6.49 -2.92
C ALA A 218 21.60 -7.82 -3.58
N ASN A 219 22.56 -8.64 -4.01
CA ASN A 219 22.30 -9.97 -4.56
C ASN A 219 21.65 -10.89 -3.51
N ASP A 220 22.15 -10.88 -2.28
CA ASP A 220 21.64 -11.71 -1.19
C ASP A 220 20.22 -11.30 -0.75
N ILE A 221 19.95 -10.00 -0.60
CA ILE A 221 18.63 -9.51 -0.19
C ILE A 221 17.61 -9.68 -1.31
N SER A 222 17.94 -9.33 -2.56
CA SER A 222 17.04 -9.51 -3.70
C SER A 222 16.68 -10.97 -3.94
N SER A 223 17.66 -11.89 -3.82
CA SER A 223 17.41 -13.34 -3.92
C SER A 223 16.44 -13.81 -2.85
N TYR A 224 16.62 -13.34 -1.61
CA TYR A 224 15.73 -13.69 -0.51
C TYR A 224 14.31 -13.13 -0.69
N ILE A 225 14.15 -11.90 -1.18
CA ILE A 225 12.82 -11.37 -1.53
C ILE A 225 12.17 -12.24 -2.60
N LYS A 226 12.91 -12.60 -3.66
CA LYS A 226 12.38 -13.48 -4.71
C LYS A 226 12.05 -14.88 -4.20
N GLU A 227 12.64 -15.38 -3.12
CA GLU A 227 12.21 -16.64 -2.49
C GLU A 227 10.83 -16.52 -1.83
N LEU A 228 10.51 -15.35 -1.27
CA LEU A 228 9.25 -15.05 -0.60
C LEU A 228 8.13 -14.65 -1.56
N ASP A 229 8.49 -13.97 -2.65
CA ASP A 229 7.55 -13.35 -3.58
C ASP A 229 8.01 -13.55 -5.03
N LYS A 230 7.16 -14.23 -5.82
CA LYS A 230 7.40 -14.51 -7.25
C LYS A 230 6.65 -13.56 -8.19
N ASN A 231 5.79 -12.71 -7.65
CA ASN A 231 4.89 -11.85 -8.41
C ASN A 231 5.49 -10.46 -8.63
N HIS A 232 6.09 -9.87 -7.59
CA HIS A 232 6.54 -8.48 -7.62
C HIS A 232 7.96 -8.30 -8.16
N LEU A 233 8.18 -7.14 -8.76
CA LEU A 233 9.49 -6.67 -9.17
C LEU A 233 10.34 -6.30 -7.95
N VAL A 234 11.66 -6.32 -8.12
CA VAL A 234 12.66 -5.94 -7.13
C VAL A 234 13.66 -4.96 -7.74
N SER A 235 13.94 -3.87 -7.03
CA SER A 235 14.93 -2.84 -7.40
C SER A 235 15.85 -2.52 -6.23
N VAL A 236 17.02 -1.94 -6.50
CA VAL A 236 17.98 -1.58 -5.44
C VAL A 236 17.51 -0.35 -4.67
N GLY A 237 17.11 0.71 -5.37
CA GLY A 237 16.81 2.02 -4.78
C GLY A 237 18.02 2.96 -4.71
N CYS A 238 18.98 2.78 -5.61
CA CYS A 238 20.24 3.52 -5.60
C CYS A 238 20.15 4.83 -6.39
N GLU A 239 21.07 5.74 -6.10
CA GLU A 239 21.15 7.03 -6.81
C GLU A 239 21.73 6.91 -8.23
N GLY A 240 22.28 5.75 -8.59
CA GLY A 240 22.87 5.51 -9.91
C GLY A 240 24.37 5.81 -10.02
N PHE A 241 25.07 6.08 -8.91
CA PHE A 241 26.51 6.32 -8.98
C PHE A 241 27.33 5.12 -9.43
N GLY A 242 28.55 5.41 -9.90
CA GLY A 242 29.50 4.42 -10.36
C GLY A 242 29.14 3.86 -11.73
N LEU A 243 29.41 4.63 -12.78
CA LEU A 243 29.23 4.21 -14.18
C LEU A 243 30.14 5.02 -15.10
N GLU A 244 30.28 4.58 -16.36
CA GLU A 244 31.08 5.30 -17.34
C GLU A 244 30.47 6.67 -17.66
N ALA A 245 31.26 7.74 -17.46
CA ALA A 245 30.83 9.09 -17.74
C ALA A 245 30.83 9.41 -19.25
N PRO A 246 29.74 9.99 -19.80
CA PRO A 246 29.76 10.63 -21.10
C PRO A 246 30.86 11.70 -21.17
N SER A 247 31.32 12.01 -22.39
CA SER A 247 32.45 12.95 -22.58
C SER A 247 32.20 14.33 -21.97
N GLY A 248 30.95 14.82 -21.97
CA GLY A 248 30.55 16.10 -21.38
C GLY A 248 30.57 16.12 -19.85
N SER A 249 30.55 14.95 -19.22
CA SER A 249 30.41 14.76 -17.78
C SER A 249 31.62 14.06 -17.13
N LYS A 250 32.73 13.93 -17.87
CA LYS A 250 33.95 13.27 -17.37
C LYS A 250 34.51 13.97 -16.12
N GLY A 251 34.77 13.17 -15.10
CA GLY A 251 35.36 13.63 -13.84
C GLY A 251 34.36 14.16 -12.82
N LEU A 252 33.08 14.24 -13.15
CA LEU A 252 32.03 14.56 -12.17
C LEU A 252 31.94 13.46 -11.10
N TYR A 253 31.73 13.88 -9.86
CA TYR A 253 31.68 13.01 -8.68
C TYR A 253 30.64 11.89 -8.83
N ALA A 254 29.45 12.19 -9.35
CA ALA A 254 28.36 11.23 -9.49
C ALA A 254 28.71 10.00 -10.37
N TYR A 255 29.70 10.10 -11.26
CA TYR A 255 30.12 8.97 -12.09
C TYR A 255 31.20 8.09 -11.43
N LYS A 256 31.68 8.48 -10.25
CA LYS A 256 32.71 7.73 -9.54
C LYS A 256 32.08 6.64 -8.68
N TYR A 257 32.93 5.67 -8.31
CA TYR A 257 32.58 4.54 -7.45
C TYR A 257 32.86 4.82 -5.95
N GLU A 258 33.15 6.08 -5.59
CA GLU A 258 33.59 6.49 -4.25
C GLU A 258 32.49 6.31 -3.19
N GLU A 259 31.21 6.31 -3.60
CA GLU A 259 30.07 6.01 -2.72
C GLU A 259 29.85 4.52 -2.49
N GLY A 260 30.67 3.65 -3.10
CA GLY A 260 30.59 2.20 -2.93
C GLY A 260 29.51 1.53 -3.76
N THR A 261 29.03 2.18 -4.81
CA THR A 261 28.08 1.62 -5.76
C THR A 261 28.73 1.50 -7.14
N ASP A 262 28.29 0.48 -7.88
CA ASP A 262 28.55 0.28 -9.31
C ASP A 262 27.19 0.02 -9.96
N PHE A 263 26.67 1.02 -10.66
CA PHE A 263 25.32 0.98 -11.21
C PHE A 263 25.16 -0.14 -12.24
N GLU A 264 26.16 -0.39 -13.08
CA GLU A 264 26.06 -1.45 -14.09
C GLU A 264 26.06 -2.83 -13.41
N THR A 265 26.95 -3.06 -12.46
CA THR A 265 27.05 -4.33 -11.74
C THR A 265 25.80 -4.61 -10.91
N LEU A 266 25.24 -3.61 -10.21
CA LEU A 266 23.97 -3.72 -9.50
C LEU A 266 22.81 -4.05 -10.44
N THR A 267 22.74 -3.37 -11.59
CA THR A 267 21.70 -3.61 -12.61
C THR A 267 21.81 -5.02 -13.20
N ALA A 268 23.02 -5.58 -13.30
CA ALA A 268 23.24 -6.91 -13.86
C ALA A 268 22.76 -8.07 -12.96
N LEU A 269 22.50 -7.83 -11.68
CA LEU A 269 22.08 -8.88 -10.73
C LEU A 269 20.80 -9.59 -11.18
N PRO A 270 20.73 -10.95 -11.12
CA PRO A 270 19.63 -11.71 -11.72
C PRO A 270 18.27 -11.46 -11.06
N ASN A 271 18.25 -11.12 -9.78
CA ASN A 271 17.03 -10.87 -9.00
C ASN A 271 16.71 -9.38 -8.83
N ILE A 272 17.41 -8.50 -9.57
CA ILE A 272 17.05 -7.09 -9.75
C ILE A 272 16.38 -6.98 -11.11
N ASP A 273 15.07 -6.74 -11.14
CA ASP A 273 14.29 -6.74 -12.39
C ASP A 273 14.44 -5.42 -13.16
N TYR A 274 14.59 -4.33 -12.42
CA TYR A 274 14.94 -3.00 -12.92
C TYR A 274 15.81 -2.30 -11.88
N ASN A 275 16.59 -1.31 -12.29
CA ASN A 275 17.37 -0.51 -11.35
C ASN A 275 17.02 0.98 -11.45
N THR A 276 17.53 1.75 -10.50
CA THR A 276 17.09 3.12 -10.29
C THR A 276 18.25 4.09 -10.22
N TYR A 277 17.98 5.33 -10.59
CA TYR A 277 18.92 6.43 -10.46
C TYR A 277 18.18 7.69 -10.06
N HIS A 278 18.86 8.53 -9.28
CA HIS A 278 18.34 9.76 -8.70
C HIS A 278 19.04 10.96 -9.35
N TYR A 279 18.59 12.18 -9.08
CA TYR A 279 19.29 13.38 -9.55
C TYR A 279 19.05 14.61 -8.68
N TYR A 280 20.10 14.95 -7.93
CA TYR A 280 20.20 16.16 -7.11
C TYR A 280 21.48 16.92 -7.51
N PRO A 281 21.46 17.63 -8.64
CA PRO A 281 22.67 18.06 -9.33
C PRO A 281 23.52 19.04 -8.53
N ILE A 282 22.89 19.96 -7.79
CA ILE A 282 23.61 21.05 -7.11
C ILE A 282 24.45 20.52 -5.95
N PRO A 283 23.91 19.72 -5.02
CA PRO A 283 24.72 19.03 -4.01
C PRO A 283 25.85 18.17 -4.59
N TRP A 284 25.68 17.64 -5.80
CA TRP A 284 26.68 16.79 -6.47
C TRP A 284 27.73 17.58 -7.26
N GLY A 285 27.66 18.91 -7.25
CA GLY A 285 28.61 19.80 -7.93
C GLY A 285 28.38 19.93 -9.43
N MET A 286 27.21 19.57 -9.93
CA MET A 286 26.82 19.74 -11.34
C MET A 286 26.31 21.17 -11.58
N THR A 287 26.91 21.87 -12.54
CA THR A 287 26.61 23.30 -12.80
C THR A 287 25.79 23.54 -14.07
N ASP A 288 26.04 22.78 -15.15
CA ASP A 288 25.19 22.82 -16.35
C ASP A 288 23.98 21.90 -16.17
N LEU A 289 22.94 22.44 -15.55
CA LEU A 289 21.73 21.69 -15.17
C LEU A 289 20.93 21.16 -16.36
N ILE A 290 21.22 21.55 -17.61
CA ILE A 290 20.52 21.02 -18.78
C ILE A 290 21.37 19.94 -19.45
N ALA A 291 22.66 20.20 -19.67
CA ALA A 291 23.55 19.23 -20.29
C ALA A 291 23.84 18.04 -19.38
N HIS A 292 24.09 18.28 -18.09
CA HIS A 292 24.38 17.19 -17.15
C HIS A 292 23.17 16.29 -16.92
N THR A 293 21.93 16.81 -16.90
CA THR A 293 20.73 15.97 -16.79
C THR A 293 20.60 15.05 -17.99
N LYS A 294 20.83 15.60 -19.19
CA LYS A 294 20.79 14.83 -20.43
C LYS A 294 21.83 13.70 -20.40
N ASP A 295 23.08 14.04 -20.11
CA ASP A 295 24.17 13.08 -20.01
C ASP A 295 23.86 11.99 -18.97
N TRP A 296 23.32 12.40 -17.80
CA TRP A 296 22.95 11.48 -16.73
C TRP A 296 21.87 10.49 -17.18
N ILE A 297 20.78 10.96 -17.76
CA ILE A 297 19.70 10.10 -18.28
C ILE A 297 20.25 9.16 -19.36
N GLU A 298 20.99 9.68 -20.34
CA GLU A 298 21.49 8.88 -21.47
C GLU A 298 22.49 7.80 -21.02
N ALA A 299 23.36 8.10 -20.04
CA ALA A 299 24.30 7.13 -19.48
C ALA A 299 23.59 5.95 -18.79
N HIS A 300 22.58 6.24 -17.98
CA HIS A 300 21.80 5.20 -17.30
C HIS A 300 20.99 4.37 -18.30
N GLN A 301 20.31 5.03 -19.25
CA GLN A 301 19.56 4.33 -20.30
C GLN A 301 20.47 3.46 -21.18
N ALA A 302 21.73 3.83 -21.38
CA ALA A 302 22.71 2.99 -22.09
C ALA A 302 23.02 1.69 -21.33
N VAL A 303 23.14 1.76 -19.99
CA VAL A 303 23.29 0.56 -19.13
C VAL A 303 22.03 -0.31 -19.21
N GLY A 304 20.84 0.28 -19.09
CA GLY A 304 19.57 -0.46 -19.22
C GLY A 304 19.45 -1.20 -20.56
N LYS A 305 19.79 -0.52 -21.67
CA LYS A 305 19.84 -1.13 -23.01
C LYS A 305 20.88 -2.24 -23.12
N LYS A 306 22.07 -2.05 -22.57
CA LYS A 306 23.16 -3.05 -22.56
C LYS A 306 22.74 -4.32 -21.83
N LEU A 307 22.03 -4.19 -20.71
CA LEU A 307 21.61 -5.30 -19.85
C LEU A 307 20.21 -5.82 -20.14
N ASN A 308 19.50 -5.21 -21.10
CA ASN A 308 18.13 -5.52 -21.47
C ASN A 308 17.18 -5.49 -20.25
N LYS A 309 17.31 -4.43 -19.44
CA LYS A 309 16.48 -4.17 -18.25
C LYS A 309 16.01 -2.71 -18.21
N PRO A 310 14.83 -2.43 -17.63
CA PRO A 310 14.40 -1.06 -17.40
C PRO A 310 15.33 -0.38 -16.38
N VAL A 311 15.55 0.92 -16.56
CA VAL A 311 16.18 1.78 -15.55
C VAL A 311 15.34 3.03 -15.37
N VAL A 312 15.15 3.42 -14.12
CA VAL A 312 14.08 4.34 -13.69
C VAL A 312 14.67 5.58 -13.06
N PHE A 313 14.18 6.75 -13.49
CA PHE A 313 14.57 8.03 -12.91
C PHE A 313 13.70 8.34 -11.68
N GLU A 314 14.05 7.76 -10.53
CA GLU A 314 13.10 7.54 -9.43
C GLU A 314 13.05 8.63 -8.35
N GLU A 315 14.04 9.51 -8.32
CA GLU A 315 14.01 10.75 -7.58
C GLU A 315 14.74 11.82 -8.36
N TRP A 316 14.18 13.02 -8.41
CA TRP A 316 14.83 14.17 -8.98
C TRP A 316 14.17 15.45 -8.51
N GLY A 317 14.97 16.49 -8.32
CA GLY A 317 14.43 17.80 -8.04
C GLY A 317 15.45 18.91 -7.83
N LEU A 318 14.92 20.13 -7.69
CA LEU A 318 15.66 21.35 -7.35
C LEU A 318 15.01 22.03 -6.14
N GLU A 319 15.83 22.50 -5.20
CA GLU A 319 15.33 23.24 -4.03
C GLU A 319 14.84 24.63 -4.42
N THR A 320 13.66 25.03 -3.94
CA THR A 320 13.19 26.41 -4.02
C THR A 320 13.00 27.01 -2.62
N PRO A 321 13.47 28.24 -2.34
CA PRO A 321 14.11 29.18 -3.27
C PRO A 321 15.66 29.09 -3.28
N LYS A 322 16.26 28.04 -2.69
CA LYS A 322 17.71 27.97 -2.48
C LYS A 322 18.50 27.78 -3.76
N ASP A 323 18.06 26.86 -4.62
CA ASP A 323 18.79 26.50 -5.85
C ASP A 323 18.34 27.34 -7.04
N CYS A 324 17.04 27.65 -7.11
CA CYS A 324 16.42 28.44 -8.16
C CYS A 324 15.08 29.05 -7.69
N SER A 325 14.55 29.99 -8.47
CA SER A 325 13.16 30.44 -8.30
C SER A 325 12.17 29.34 -8.71
N LYS A 326 10.92 29.49 -8.28
CA LYS A 326 9.83 28.60 -8.71
C LYS A 326 9.64 28.60 -10.23
N GLU A 327 9.71 29.78 -10.84
CA GLU A 327 9.59 29.95 -12.29
C GLU A 327 10.75 29.28 -13.03
N GLU A 328 11.97 29.41 -12.52
CA GLU A 328 13.16 28.73 -13.06
C GLU A 328 13.03 27.20 -12.94
N ARG A 329 12.59 26.69 -11.78
CA ARG A 329 12.33 25.26 -11.56
C ARG A 329 11.38 24.70 -12.61
N ILE A 330 10.27 25.40 -12.87
CA ILE A 330 9.30 25.00 -13.90
C ILE A 330 9.95 24.91 -15.28
N GLN A 331 10.83 25.84 -15.66
CA GLN A 331 11.53 25.80 -16.96
C GLN A 331 12.53 24.64 -17.04
N TYR A 332 13.29 24.40 -15.96
CA TYR A 332 14.18 23.23 -15.90
C TYR A 332 13.39 21.93 -16.00
N TYR A 333 12.29 21.79 -15.28
CA TYR A 333 11.47 20.58 -15.28
C TYR A 333 10.82 20.33 -16.64
N LYS A 334 10.32 21.35 -17.33
CA LYS A 334 9.85 21.23 -18.72
C LYS A 334 10.95 20.71 -19.67
N THR A 335 12.19 21.12 -19.43
CA THR A 335 13.34 20.65 -20.22
C THR A 335 13.73 19.21 -19.86
N TRP A 336 13.80 18.89 -18.57
CA TRP A 336 14.18 17.56 -18.08
C TRP A 336 13.14 16.51 -18.47
N THR A 337 11.85 16.79 -18.28
CA THR A 337 10.75 15.91 -18.70
C THR A 337 10.76 15.63 -20.21
N LYS A 338 11.11 16.64 -21.02
CA LYS A 338 11.37 16.40 -22.45
C LYS A 338 12.55 15.46 -22.69
N GLN A 339 13.66 15.62 -21.98
CA GLN A 339 14.81 14.71 -22.08
C GLN A 339 14.44 13.28 -21.65
N ILE A 340 13.60 13.12 -20.63
CA ILE A 340 13.06 11.83 -20.18
C ILE A 340 12.25 11.17 -21.31
N LEU A 341 11.35 11.91 -21.97
CA LEU A 341 10.57 11.42 -23.10
C LEU A 341 11.46 11.01 -24.29
N ASP A 342 12.42 11.87 -24.64
CA ASP A 342 13.31 11.67 -25.79
C ASP A 342 14.25 10.47 -25.58
N ALA A 343 14.66 10.20 -24.33
CA ALA A 343 15.51 9.07 -23.97
C ALA A 343 14.76 7.73 -23.81
N ASP A 344 13.43 7.74 -23.94
CA ASP A 344 12.54 6.59 -23.78
C ASP A 344 12.58 5.95 -22.38
N VAL A 345 12.70 6.77 -21.33
CA VAL A 345 12.70 6.29 -19.94
C VAL A 345 11.32 5.68 -19.60
N PRO A 346 11.25 4.43 -19.11
CA PRO A 346 9.99 3.70 -18.92
C PRO A 346 9.18 4.15 -17.69
N MET A 347 9.85 4.71 -16.68
CA MET A 347 9.20 5.27 -15.50
C MET A 347 10.05 6.39 -14.90
N ASN A 348 9.37 7.40 -14.37
CA ASN A 348 10.00 8.49 -13.62
C ASN A 348 9.19 8.80 -12.35
N MET A 349 9.85 9.27 -11.31
CA MET A 349 9.22 9.74 -10.09
C MET A 349 10.00 10.95 -9.57
N PHE A 350 9.37 12.12 -9.50
CA PHE A 350 10.03 13.31 -8.96
C PHE A 350 9.97 13.30 -7.43
N TRP A 351 10.87 14.05 -6.81
CA TRP A 351 10.81 14.34 -5.39
C TRP A 351 10.27 15.76 -5.20
N TYR A 352 9.06 15.98 -4.68
CA TYR A 352 7.99 15.05 -4.30
C TYR A 352 6.66 15.83 -4.14
N THR A 353 5.55 15.14 -3.88
CA THR A 353 4.23 15.75 -3.63
C THR A 353 3.73 15.55 -2.21
N VAL A 354 2.87 16.47 -1.77
CA VAL A 354 2.19 16.45 -0.47
C VAL A 354 0.69 16.65 -0.67
N GLY A 355 -0.10 16.31 0.35
CA GLY A 355 -1.51 16.64 0.38
C GLY A 355 -1.78 18.12 0.62
N ALA A 356 -3.06 18.52 0.60
CA ALA A 356 -3.50 19.91 0.83
C ALA A 356 -3.16 20.46 2.23
N ASP A 357 -2.75 19.59 3.17
CA ASP A 357 -2.26 19.97 4.49
C ASP A 357 -0.78 20.41 4.49
N TYR A 358 -0.10 20.36 3.34
CA TYR A 358 1.28 20.79 3.12
C TYR A 358 2.27 20.23 4.14
N TYR A 359 2.20 18.91 4.36
CA TYR A 359 3.17 18.22 5.21
C TYR A 359 4.48 17.97 4.46
N GLY A 360 5.48 18.82 4.71
CA GLY A 360 6.84 18.63 4.22
C GLY A 360 7.74 19.78 4.69
N THR A 361 9.02 19.50 4.90
CA THR A 361 9.95 20.43 5.55
C THR A 361 11.15 20.79 4.70
N ASP A 362 11.31 20.16 3.55
CA ASP A 362 12.39 20.40 2.61
C ASP A 362 11.90 21.20 1.39
N ASN A 363 12.85 21.84 0.73
CA ASN A 363 12.58 22.86 -0.30
C ASN A 363 12.22 22.27 -1.67
N TYR A 364 11.97 20.96 -1.75
CA TYR A 364 11.72 20.24 -3.00
C TYR A 364 10.23 20.03 -3.33
N ILE A 365 9.32 20.33 -2.41
CA ILE A 365 7.87 20.10 -2.60
C ILE A 365 7.37 20.82 -3.86
N LEU A 366 6.65 20.11 -4.72
CA LEU A 366 5.84 20.69 -5.80
C LEU A 366 4.41 20.90 -5.30
N LYS A 367 3.95 22.15 -5.37
CA LYS A 367 2.54 22.49 -5.12
C LYS A 367 1.70 22.18 -6.36
N GLU A 368 0.37 22.08 -6.19
CA GLU A 368 -0.54 21.71 -7.28
C GLU A 368 -0.44 22.60 -8.52
N ASP A 369 -0.17 23.90 -8.37
CA ASP A 369 0.01 24.79 -9.52
C ASP A 369 1.31 24.49 -10.29
N GLU A 370 2.38 24.08 -9.60
CA GLU A 370 3.62 23.61 -10.23
C GLU A 370 3.45 22.26 -10.90
N LEU A 371 2.70 21.34 -10.28
CA LEU A 371 2.36 20.05 -10.88
C LEU A 371 1.59 20.26 -12.19
N THR A 372 0.54 21.07 -12.14
CA THR A 372 -0.30 21.40 -13.29
C THR A 372 0.53 21.99 -14.43
N GLU A 373 1.47 22.87 -14.13
CA GLU A 373 2.24 23.57 -15.17
C GLU A 373 3.43 22.74 -15.71
N SER A 374 4.12 21.98 -14.86
CA SER A 374 5.40 21.36 -15.20
C SER A 374 5.36 19.83 -15.35
N ILE A 375 4.40 19.16 -14.73
CA ILE A 375 4.33 17.69 -14.66
C ILE A 375 3.16 17.13 -15.48
N ASP A 376 1.95 17.70 -15.38
CA ASP A 376 0.75 17.16 -16.04
C ASP A 376 0.91 16.96 -17.56
N PRO A 377 1.45 17.93 -18.34
CA PRO A 377 1.64 17.74 -19.77
C PRO A 377 2.60 16.58 -20.11
N PHE A 378 3.59 16.36 -19.24
CA PHE A 378 4.54 15.27 -19.40
C PHE A 378 3.93 13.91 -19.01
N THR A 379 3.15 13.86 -17.93
CA THR A 379 2.39 12.67 -17.53
C THR A 379 1.43 12.22 -18.64
N GLU A 380 0.73 13.15 -19.28
CA GLU A 380 -0.12 12.86 -20.44
C GLU A 380 0.68 12.27 -21.60
N ALA A 381 1.82 12.88 -21.95
CA ALA A 381 2.70 12.37 -23.00
C ALA A 381 3.26 10.96 -22.72
N MET A 382 3.58 10.64 -21.46
CA MET A 382 3.99 9.28 -21.05
C MET A 382 2.85 8.26 -21.25
N LEU A 383 1.62 8.63 -20.88
CA LEU A 383 0.45 7.77 -21.10
C LEU A 383 0.13 7.53 -22.56
N GLU A 384 0.30 8.54 -23.42
CA GLU A 384 0.11 8.41 -24.86
C GLU A 384 1.11 7.44 -25.51
N LYS A 385 2.29 7.25 -24.91
CA LYS A 385 3.28 6.25 -25.35
C LYS A 385 2.92 4.82 -24.94
N SER A 386 1.92 4.62 -24.09
CA SER A 386 1.57 3.32 -23.53
C SER A 386 0.52 2.58 -24.37
N ASP A 387 0.69 1.27 -24.55
CA ASP A 387 -0.33 0.38 -25.11
C ASP A 387 -1.47 0.12 -24.10
N TYR A 388 -1.17 0.28 -22.81
CA TYR A 388 -2.12 0.23 -21.71
C TYR A 388 -2.03 1.52 -20.88
N GLN A 389 -3.11 2.29 -20.86
CA GLN A 389 -3.19 3.54 -20.10
C GLN A 389 -3.79 3.27 -18.72
N LEU A 390 -2.95 3.04 -17.72
CA LEU A 390 -3.40 3.01 -16.33
C LEU A 390 -3.74 4.43 -15.89
N LYS A 391 -5.03 4.74 -15.79
CA LYS A 391 -5.51 6.01 -15.23
C LYS A 391 -5.81 5.85 -13.76
N THR A 392 -5.36 6.81 -12.96
CA THR A 392 -5.75 6.95 -11.56
C THR A 392 -7.25 7.25 -11.45
N LYS A 393 -7.81 7.03 -10.26
CA LYS A 393 -9.18 7.41 -9.91
C LYS A 393 -9.12 8.49 -8.84
N SER A 394 -9.65 9.68 -9.17
CA SER A 394 -9.80 10.76 -8.20
C SER A 394 -10.93 10.41 -7.23
N ILE A 395 -10.55 9.81 -6.10
CA ILE A 395 -11.44 9.52 -4.99
C ILE A 395 -11.01 10.42 -3.84
N GLY A 396 -11.96 11.14 -3.26
CA GLY A 396 -11.76 11.85 -1.99
C GLY A 396 -11.49 10.89 -0.83
N ARG A 397 -11.69 11.34 0.40
CA ARG A 397 -11.42 10.53 1.59
C ARG A 397 -12.03 9.13 1.50
N THR A 398 -11.26 8.12 1.88
CA THR A 398 -11.69 6.72 1.79
C THR A 398 -12.73 6.40 2.85
N ASP A 399 -13.56 5.39 2.59
CA ASP A 399 -14.52 4.81 3.54
C ASP A 399 -13.95 3.59 4.27
N LEU A 400 -12.62 3.40 4.21
CA LEU A 400 -11.94 2.29 4.86
C LEU A 400 -12.28 2.28 6.35
N PRO A 401 -12.95 1.21 6.85
CA PRO A 401 -13.36 1.16 8.24
C PRO A 401 -12.12 1.23 9.12
N SER A 402 -12.12 2.14 10.09
CA SER A 402 -11.06 2.19 11.09
C SER A 402 -10.96 0.82 11.77
N ILE A 403 -9.80 0.18 11.67
CA ILE A 403 -9.60 -1.16 12.21
C ILE A 403 -9.31 -1.03 13.69
N TYR A 404 -10.27 -1.46 14.51
CA TYR A 404 -10.10 -1.58 15.96
C TYR A 404 -10.00 -3.06 16.30
N TRP A 405 -8.93 -3.45 16.99
CA TRP A 405 -8.85 -4.78 17.56
C TRP A 405 -8.66 -4.72 19.07
N LYS A 406 -9.13 -5.79 19.70
CA LYS A 406 -9.04 -5.99 21.13
C LYS A 406 -7.57 -6.15 21.51
N VAL A 407 -7.14 -5.35 22.48
CA VAL A 407 -5.85 -5.52 23.16
C VAL A 407 -6.15 -6.21 24.49
N GLU A 408 -5.43 -7.30 24.77
CA GLU A 408 -5.63 -8.05 26.01
C GLU A 408 -5.42 -7.15 27.24
N GLY A 409 -6.40 -7.13 28.14
CA GLY A 409 -6.39 -6.25 29.33
C GLY A 409 -6.84 -4.80 29.08
N CYS A 410 -7.12 -4.41 27.84
CA CYS A 410 -7.69 -3.11 27.49
C CYS A 410 -9.19 -3.21 27.17
N GLY A 411 -9.89 -2.08 27.28
CA GLY A 411 -11.31 -1.99 26.95
C GLY A 411 -11.53 -1.86 25.44
N ASP A 412 -12.58 -2.51 24.95
CA ASP A 412 -12.99 -2.44 23.55
C ASP A 412 -13.48 -1.03 23.18
N LEU A 413 -13.75 -0.80 21.90
CA LEU A 413 -14.29 0.47 21.41
C LEU A 413 -15.56 0.81 22.20
N TRP A 414 -15.65 2.04 22.69
CA TRP A 414 -16.74 2.53 23.55
C TRP A 414 -16.77 1.97 24.99
N SER A 415 -15.78 1.18 25.41
CA SER A 415 -15.68 0.74 26.81
C SER A 415 -15.32 1.89 27.75
N GLN A 416 -15.78 1.84 29.00
CA GLN A 416 -15.39 2.81 30.02
C GLN A 416 -13.89 2.65 30.34
N CYS A 417 -13.15 3.76 30.30
CA CYS A 417 -11.73 3.78 30.57
C CYS A 417 -11.40 4.77 31.69
N SER A 418 -10.17 4.73 32.17
CA SER A 418 -9.74 5.56 33.30
C SER A 418 -8.31 6.07 33.11
N ASN A 419 -8.17 7.40 33.09
CA ASN A 419 -6.87 8.10 33.10
C ASN A 419 -6.46 8.55 34.52
N LEU A 420 -7.31 8.32 35.53
CA LEU A 420 -7.12 8.79 36.91
C LEU A 420 -7.38 7.64 37.89
N SER A 421 -6.58 7.54 38.96
CA SER A 421 -6.76 6.47 39.96
C SER A 421 -8.12 6.49 40.69
N THR A 422 -8.89 7.57 40.53
CA THR A 422 -10.20 7.80 41.15
C THR A 422 -11.38 7.43 40.24
N GLN A 423 -11.16 7.16 38.94
CA GLN A 423 -12.23 6.80 37.99
C GLN A 423 -12.29 5.28 37.76
N PRO A 424 -13.48 4.66 37.78
CA PRO A 424 -13.66 3.27 37.39
C PRO A 424 -13.49 3.09 35.87
N GLY A 425 -12.74 2.08 35.43
CA GLY A 425 -12.53 1.78 34.01
C GLY A 425 -11.25 1.01 33.72
N VAL A 426 -11.10 0.53 32.48
CA VAL A 426 -9.85 -0.08 32.00
C VAL A 426 -8.73 0.98 31.89
N LYS A 427 -7.48 0.58 32.16
CA LYS A 427 -6.32 1.49 32.10
C LYS A 427 -5.83 1.80 30.68
N CYS A 428 -6.37 1.10 29.68
CA CYS A 428 -6.01 1.25 28.27
C CYS A 428 -7.20 0.85 27.40
N CYS A 429 -7.19 1.27 26.13
CA CYS A 429 -8.24 0.99 25.16
C CYS A 429 -7.74 0.07 24.03
N CYS A 430 -8.67 -0.41 23.21
CA CYS A 430 -8.39 -1.08 21.94
C CYS A 430 -7.33 -0.34 21.13
N HIS A 431 -6.64 -1.07 20.26
CA HIS A 431 -5.73 -0.44 19.33
C HIS A 431 -6.52 0.53 18.41
N GLY A 432 -5.94 1.69 18.10
CA GLY A 432 -6.62 2.78 17.37
C GLY A 432 -7.57 3.63 18.23
N CYS A 433 -7.70 3.30 19.52
CA CYS A 433 -8.57 3.99 20.47
C CYS A 433 -7.76 4.78 21.51
N GLN A 434 -8.30 5.89 21.99
CA GLN A 434 -7.78 6.64 23.13
C GLN A 434 -8.85 6.75 24.23
N CYS A 435 -8.41 6.85 25.48
CA CYS A 435 -9.32 7.12 26.58
C CYS A 435 -9.66 8.62 26.62
N VAL A 436 -10.87 8.99 26.21
CA VAL A 436 -11.35 10.38 26.18
C VAL A 436 -12.20 10.66 27.41
N SER A 437 -11.78 11.62 28.24
CA SER A 437 -12.59 12.10 29.37
C SER A 437 -13.73 12.96 28.85
N HIS A 438 -14.93 12.67 29.31
CA HIS A 438 -16.11 13.51 29.09
C HIS A 438 -16.31 14.50 30.24
N ASP A 439 -16.03 14.05 31.47
CA ASP A 439 -16.07 14.85 32.68
C ASP A 439 -15.16 14.23 33.76
N ASP A 440 -15.22 14.75 34.99
CA ASP A 440 -14.41 14.31 36.13
C ASP A 440 -14.76 12.89 36.63
N LEU A 441 -15.86 12.30 36.16
CA LEU A 441 -16.39 11.00 36.62
C LEU A 441 -16.48 9.95 35.49
N TYR A 442 -16.41 10.36 34.22
CA TYR A 442 -16.60 9.48 33.07
C TYR A 442 -15.57 9.71 31.96
N ALA A 443 -14.93 8.63 31.55
CA ALA A 443 -14.09 8.56 30.35
C ALA A 443 -14.40 7.28 29.56
N GLN A 444 -14.24 7.35 28.24
CA GLN A 444 -14.59 6.26 27.33
C GLN A 444 -13.50 6.05 26.28
N CYS A 445 -13.26 4.79 25.94
CA CYS A 445 -12.48 4.41 24.78
C CYS A 445 -13.18 4.91 23.52
N LYS A 446 -12.57 5.87 22.85
CA LYS A 446 -13.04 6.42 21.58
C LYS A 446 -11.97 6.25 20.52
N PRO A 447 -12.33 6.32 19.23
CA PRO A 447 -11.34 6.49 18.18
C PRO A 447 -10.39 7.62 18.57
N ARG A 448 -9.09 7.41 18.36
CA ARG A 448 -8.13 8.50 18.50
C ARG A 448 -8.50 9.55 17.44
N ALA A 449 -9.00 10.70 17.90
CA ALA A 449 -9.37 11.78 17.00
C ALA A 449 -8.10 12.28 16.31
N PRO A 450 -8.15 12.63 15.02
CA PRO A 450 -7.04 13.26 14.33
C PRO A 450 -6.65 14.53 15.08
N ASP A 451 -5.40 14.58 15.51
CA ASP A 451 -4.88 15.65 16.36
C ASP A 451 -4.52 16.86 15.50
N TYR A 452 -5.47 17.56 14.88
CA TYR A 452 -5.12 18.78 14.14
C TYR A 452 -6.04 19.99 14.29
N ARG A 453 -5.34 21.05 14.70
CA ARG A 453 -5.63 22.47 14.63
C ARG A 453 -5.80 22.90 13.16
N ASN A 454 -6.88 23.61 12.88
CA ASN A 454 -7.01 24.62 11.82
C ASN A 454 -6.49 24.27 10.40
N SER A 455 -7.14 23.36 9.69
CA SER A 455 -7.16 23.44 8.22
C SER A 455 -8.60 23.39 7.70
N THR A 456 -9.02 24.49 7.08
CA THR A 456 -10.28 24.60 6.35
C THR A 456 -10.16 23.81 5.05
N ILE A 457 -11.05 22.83 4.86
CA ILE A 457 -11.23 22.09 3.60
C ILE A 457 -11.63 23.10 2.50
N PRO A 458 -10.95 23.14 1.34
CA PRO A 458 -11.41 23.92 0.20
C PRO A 458 -12.70 23.32 -0.37
N ASP A 459 -13.65 24.18 -0.72
CA ASP A 459 -14.88 23.80 -1.38
C ASP A 459 -14.61 23.20 -2.78
N ALA A 460 -15.37 22.14 -3.10
CA ALA A 460 -15.55 21.51 -4.42
C ALA A 460 -14.42 20.58 -4.93
N VAL A 461 -14.40 19.35 -4.41
CA VAL A 461 -14.12 18.15 -5.21
C VAL A 461 -15.46 17.42 -5.39
N GLU A 462 -15.87 17.13 -6.63
CA GLU A 462 -17.04 16.28 -6.86
C GLU A 462 -16.74 14.88 -6.33
N ILE A 463 -17.43 14.50 -5.25
CA ILE A 463 -17.24 13.23 -4.55
C ILE A 463 -18.12 12.17 -5.22
N GLU A 464 -17.52 11.25 -5.97
CA GLU A 464 -18.20 9.98 -6.27
C GLU A 464 -18.10 9.08 -5.02
N ARG A 465 -19.21 8.96 -4.28
CA ARG A 465 -19.29 8.10 -3.09
C ARG A 465 -19.54 6.66 -3.54
N LEU A 466 -18.59 5.75 -3.28
CA LEU A 466 -18.84 4.32 -3.42
C LEU A 466 -19.75 3.83 -2.29
N PRO A 467 -20.77 2.99 -2.58
CA PRO A 467 -21.66 2.43 -1.55
C PRO A 467 -21.01 1.23 -0.85
N GLY A 468 -20.86 1.23 0.49
CA GLY A 468 -20.41 0.03 1.19
C GLY A 468 -20.02 0.06 2.67
N GLY A 469 -19.81 1.20 3.32
CA GLY A 469 -19.36 1.20 4.72
C GLY A 469 -20.44 0.83 5.75
N SER A 470 -20.39 -0.38 6.33
CA SER A 470 -21.01 -0.67 7.63
C SER A 470 -20.07 -1.47 8.56
N ALA A 471 -20.05 -1.04 9.83
CA ALA A 471 -19.09 -1.40 10.88
C ALA A 471 -19.51 -2.67 11.69
N PRO A 472 -18.61 -3.25 12.52
CA PRO A 472 -18.59 -4.68 12.87
C PRO A 472 -19.20 -5.04 14.24
N VAL A 473 -19.63 -6.30 14.41
CA VAL A 473 -19.77 -6.95 15.73
C VAL A 473 -19.23 -8.39 15.70
N THR A 474 -18.39 -8.69 16.70
CA THR A 474 -17.56 -9.86 16.95
C THR A 474 -18.28 -11.00 17.74
N PRO A 475 -17.64 -12.18 17.96
CA PRO A 475 -18.29 -13.50 17.97
C PRO A 475 -18.52 -14.11 19.37
N LYS A 476 -19.37 -15.15 19.45
CA LYS A 476 -19.39 -16.10 20.58
C LYS A 476 -19.42 -17.56 20.14
N THR A 477 -18.37 -18.27 20.56
CA THR A 477 -18.09 -19.71 20.58
C THR A 477 -19.11 -20.48 21.46
N THR A 478 -19.44 -21.75 21.18
CA THR A 478 -19.06 -22.98 21.96
C THR A 478 -19.70 -24.29 21.42
N THR A 479 -18.86 -25.31 21.19
CA THR A 479 -18.97 -26.80 21.34
C THR A 479 -20.04 -27.70 20.69
N THR A 480 -19.52 -28.51 19.75
CA THR A 480 -19.67 -29.94 19.38
C THR A 480 -20.51 -30.95 20.18
N SER A 481 -21.24 -31.80 19.43
CA SER A 481 -21.27 -33.29 19.44
C SER A 481 -22.41 -33.76 18.51
N GLY A 482 -22.38 -34.80 17.67
CA GLY A 482 -21.45 -35.83 17.24
C GLY A 482 -22.27 -36.95 16.55
N SER A 483 -21.73 -37.51 15.45
CA SER A 483 -22.07 -38.78 14.75
C SER A 483 -23.12 -38.85 13.60
N SER A 484 -22.53 -39.02 12.41
CA SER A 484 -22.85 -39.64 11.10
C SER A 484 -23.73 -40.92 11.05
N PRO A 485 -23.92 -41.56 9.87
CA PRO A 485 -24.35 -41.05 8.55
C PRO A 485 -25.39 -41.98 7.88
N THR A 486 -26.14 -41.50 6.88
CA THR A 486 -26.55 -42.33 5.72
C THR A 486 -26.84 -41.43 4.51
N SER A 487 -26.21 -41.80 3.38
CA SER A 487 -26.33 -41.24 2.04
C SER A 487 -27.73 -41.40 1.43
N ASP A 488 -28.24 -40.39 0.71
CA ASP A 488 -28.14 -40.41 -0.76
C ASP A 488 -28.64 -39.11 -1.44
N THR A 489 -27.80 -38.64 -2.37
CA THR A 489 -28.08 -37.89 -3.62
C THR A 489 -29.00 -36.65 -3.61
N SER A 490 -28.41 -35.44 -3.50
CA SER A 490 -28.59 -34.33 -4.46
C SER A 490 -27.75 -33.07 -4.14
N CYS A 491 -26.46 -33.17 -3.79
CA CYS A 491 -25.67 -31.95 -3.58
C CYS A 491 -24.94 -31.50 -4.85
N PHE A 492 -25.06 -30.21 -5.13
CA PHE A 492 -24.64 -29.55 -6.37
C PHE A 492 -23.11 -29.55 -6.55
N SER A 493 -22.37 -29.47 -5.44
CA SER A 493 -20.91 -29.31 -5.43
C SER A 493 -20.12 -30.47 -6.07
N ILE A 494 -20.72 -31.67 -6.20
CA ILE A 494 -20.08 -32.80 -6.90
C ILE A 494 -19.78 -32.45 -8.35
N ALA A 495 -20.65 -31.68 -9.02
CA ALA A 495 -20.43 -31.25 -10.40
C ALA A 495 -19.25 -30.28 -10.54
N LEU A 496 -18.83 -29.66 -9.43
CA LEU A 496 -17.74 -28.70 -9.33
C LEU A 496 -16.46 -29.33 -8.76
N ASN A 497 -16.42 -30.67 -8.69
CA ASN A 497 -15.30 -31.45 -8.15
C ASN A 497 -15.08 -31.32 -6.63
N TYR A 498 -16.13 -30.97 -5.88
CA TYR A 498 -16.11 -30.91 -4.41
C TYR A 498 -17.09 -31.94 -3.80
N PRO A 499 -16.76 -32.55 -2.65
CA PRO A 499 -17.65 -33.51 -1.98
C PRO A 499 -18.93 -32.87 -1.42
N CYS A 500 -19.94 -33.66 -1.07
CA CYS A 500 -21.09 -33.16 -0.30
C CYS A 500 -20.78 -33.09 1.19
N CYS A 501 -21.30 -32.08 1.86
CA CYS A 501 -21.18 -31.98 3.31
C CYS A 501 -22.02 -33.05 3.98
N GLN A 502 -21.51 -33.60 5.08
CA GLN A 502 -22.32 -34.47 5.93
C GLN A 502 -23.20 -33.65 6.88
N GLY A 503 -22.79 -32.43 7.23
CA GLY A 503 -23.59 -31.47 7.98
C GLY A 503 -24.28 -30.43 7.11
N ASN A 504 -25.17 -29.65 7.74
CA ASN A 504 -25.86 -28.51 7.12
C ASN A 504 -25.30 -27.17 7.63
N ASN A 505 -24.03 -27.13 8.05
CA ASN A 505 -23.41 -25.91 8.56
C ASN A 505 -22.89 -25.06 7.40
N VAL A 506 -23.67 -24.06 7.03
CA VAL A 506 -23.36 -23.16 5.93
C VAL A 506 -22.28 -22.18 6.38
N VAL A 507 -21.08 -22.29 5.80
CA VAL A 507 -19.98 -21.35 6.05
C VAL A 507 -19.83 -20.34 4.92
N TYR A 508 -20.43 -20.64 3.77
CA TYR A 508 -20.38 -19.84 2.58
C TYR A 508 -21.60 -20.14 1.70
N ILE A 509 -22.16 -19.14 1.03
CA ILE A 509 -23.27 -19.30 0.08
C ILE A 509 -22.87 -18.54 -1.18
N ASP A 510 -22.97 -19.20 -2.32
CA ASP A 510 -22.82 -18.58 -3.63
C ASP A 510 -24.00 -18.98 -4.54
N ASP A 511 -23.85 -18.68 -5.83
CA ASP A 511 -24.85 -18.98 -6.85
C ASP A 511 -25.02 -20.49 -7.10
N ASP A 512 -24.02 -21.30 -6.79
CA ASP A 512 -24.05 -22.76 -6.95
C ASP A 512 -24.82 -23.41 -5.79
N GLY A 513 -24.68 -22.89 -4.57
CA GLY A 513 -25.54 -23.23 -3.44
C GLY A 513 -24.92 -22.95 -2.07
N GLU A 514 -25.44 -23.64 -1.05
CA GLU A 514 -24.90 -23.54 0.31
C GLU A 514 -23.66 -24.44 0.46
N TRP A 515 -22.54 -23.89 0.90
CA TRP A 515 -21.27 -24.59 1.08
C TRP A 515 -20.91 -24.74 2.56
N GLY A 516 -20.33 -25.88 2.90
CA GLY A 516 -19.65 -26.17 4.15
C GLY A 516 -18.15 -26.40 3.94
N TYR A 517 -17.41 -26.46 5.05
CA TYR A 517 -15.99 -26.81 5.04
C TYR A 517 -15.74 -27.87 6.12
N GLU A 518 -15.47 -29.11 5.68
CA GLU A 518 -15.35 -30.29 6.54
C GLU A 518 -14.07 -31.08 6.16
N ASN A 519 -13.31 -31.56 7.15
CA ASN A 519 -12.07 -32.34 6.94
C ASN A 519 -11.02 -31.65 6.04
N ASN A 520 -10.78 -30.34 6.25
CA ASN A 520 -9.88 -29.49 5.46
C ASN A 520 -10.23 -29.41 3.95
N ASN A 521 -11.48 -29.70 3.56
CA ASN A 521 -11.96 -29.57 2.18
C ASN A 521 -13.31 -28.85 2.12
N TRP A 522 -13.55 -28.15 1.02
CA TRP A 522 -14.85 -27.55 0.70
C TRP A 522 -15.88 -28.60 0.31
N CYS A 523 -17.13 -28.41 0.71
CA CYS A 523 -18.24 -29.31 0.39
C CYS A 523 -19.57 -28.58 0.18
N GLY A 524 -20.52 -29.15 -0.57
CA GLY A 524 -21.86 -28.56 -0.79
C GLY A 524 -22.97 -29.18 0.06
N ILE A 525 -23.91 -28.35 0.52
CA ILE A 525 -25.02 -28.69 1.42
C ILE A 525 -26.32 -28.86 0.60
N GLY A 526 -27.05 -29.96 0.82
CA GLY A 526 -28.25 -30.31 0.05
C GLY A 526 -29.52 -29.62 0.55
N LYS A 527 -30.35 -29.09 -0.36
CA LYS A 527 -31.57 -28.33 -0.04
C LYS A 527 -32.65 -29.19 0.64
N GLY A 528 -32.84 -28.98 1.95
CA GLY A 528 -33.97 -29.49 2.72
C GLY A 528 -34.71 -28.38 3.48
N LYS A 529 -35.75 -27.81 2.85
CA LYS A 529 -36.88 -26.99 3.35
C LYS A 529 -36.63 -26.01 4.53
N SER A 530 -36.74 -24.69 4.28
CA SER A 530 -37.14 -23.73 5.32
C SER A 530 -38.33 -22.87 4.89
N GLU A 531 -39.27 -22.64 5.81
CA GLU A 531 -40.56 -21.91 5.67
C GLU A 531 -40.38 -20.43 5.30
N SER A 532 -41.26 -19.88 4.45
CA SER A 532 -41.31 -18.45 4.10
C SER A 532 -42.35 -17.67 4.91
N CYS A 533 -42.08 -16.39 5.12
CA CYS A 533 -42.97 -15.43 5.78
C CYS A 533 -42.68 -14.02 5.28
N THR A 534 -43.61 -13.11 5.55
CA THR A 534 -43.47 -11.67 5.26
C THR A 534 -42.14 -11.16 5.83
N GLY A 535 -41.42 -10.28 5.12
CA GLY A 535 -40.21 -9.64 5.65
C GLY A 535 -38.98 -10.54 5.87
N LYS A 536 -39.05 -11.87 5.64
CA LYS A 536 -37.91 -12.78 5.85
C LYS A 536 -36.68 -12.43 5.01
N SER A 537 -36.91 -12.06 3.76
CA SER A 537 -35.85 -11.58 2.84
C SER A 537 -35.28 -10.21 3.24
N GLN A 538 -36.01 -9.45 4.06
CA GLN A 538 -35.58 -8.17 4.61
C GLN A 538 -34.95 -8.33 6.01
N GLY A 539 -34.73 -9.57 6.47
CA GLY A 539 -34.08 -9.89 7.75
C GLY A 539 -35.01 -9.98 8.95
N TYR A 540 -36.33 -9.86 8.77
CA TYR A 540 -37.28 -10.03 9.87
C TYR A 540 -37.57 -11.52 10.13
N PRO A 541 -37.61 -11.96 11.39
CA PRO A 541 -37.99 -13.32 11.71
C PRO A 541 -39.47 -13.56 11.40
N CYS A 542 -39.84 -14.82 11.16
CA CYS A 542 -41.25 -15.19 11.06
C CYS A 542 -41.88 -15.20 12.45
N CYS A 543 -43.06 -14.61 12.60
CA CYS A 543 -43.81 -14.70 13.84
C CYS A 543 -44.15 -16.16 14.17
N SER A 544 -44.17 -16.47 15.47
CA SER A 544 -44.59 -17.78 15.95
C SER A 544 -46.12 -17.91 15.90
N SER A 545 -46.85 -16.80 16.10
CA SER A 545 -48.30 -16.72 15.93
C SER A 545 -48.71 -16.10 14.58
N CYS A 546 -50.01 -16.21 14.25
CA CYS A 546 -50.62 -15.62 13.06
C CYS A 546 -51.35 -14.29 13.37
N ASP A 547 -51.05 -13.66 14.50
CA ASP A 547 -51.75 -12.45 14.96
C ASP A 547 -51.20 -11.21 14.26
N VAL A 548 -51.97 -10.69 13.31
CA VAL A 548 -51.60 -9.50 12.54
C VAL A 548 -51.92 -8.24 13.35
N ILE A 549 -50.90 -7.43 13.62
CA ILE A 549 -51.06 -6.13 14.28
C ILE A 549 -50.85 -4.94 13.35
N TYR A 550 -50.24 -5.18 12.19
CA TYR A 550 -49.97 -4.18 11.17
C TYR A 550 -49.86 -4.82 9.79
N THR A 551 -50.33 -4.13 8.75
CA THR A 551 -50.27 -4.59 7.37
C THR A 551 -49.84 -3.43 6.49
N ASP A 552 -48.91 -3.69 5.58
CA ASP A 552 -48.43 -2.72 4.61
C ASP A 552 -48.26 -3.35 3.22
N GLY A 553 -47.46 -2.71 2.34
CA GLY A 553 -47.20 -3.19 0.99
C GLY A 553 -46.35 -4.46 0.92
N ASP A 554 -45.66 -4.82 2.01
CA ASP A 554 -44.78 -5.99 2.08
C ASP A 554 -45.49 -7.22 2.67
N GLY A 555 -46.54 -7.02 3.47
CA GLY A 555 -47.42 -8.09 3.93
C GLY A 555 -47.98 -7.86 5.33
N ASN A 556 -48.26 -8.95 6.03
CA ASN A 556 -48.82 -8.93 7.38
C ASN A 556 -47.71 -9.06 8.43
N TRP A 557 -47.79 -8.25 9.48
CA TRP A 557 -46.76 -8.13 10.51
C TRP A 557 -47.33 -8.33 11.91
N GLY A 558 -46.53 -8.95 12.77
CA GLY A 558 -46.75 -9.13 14.20
C GLY A 558 -45.62 -8.50 15.04
N VAL A 559 -45.80 -8.44 16.35
CA VAL A 559 -44.72 -8.09 17.30
C VAL A 559 -44.67 -9.13 18.41
N GLU A 560 -43.52 -9.77 18.56
CA GLU A 560 -43.21 -10.73 19.61
C GLU A 560 -41.93 -10.28 20.33
N ASN A 561 -41.89 -10.34 21.66
CA ASN A 561 -40.73 -9.92 22.48
C ASN A 561 -40.23 -8.48 22.22
N ASN A 562 -41.15 -7.54 21.93
CA ASN A 562 -40.87 -6.15 21.54
C ASN A 562 -40.09 -5.99 20.22
N GLU A 563 -40.03 -7.03 19.38
CA GLU A 563 -39.44 -6.98 18.04
C GLU A 563 -40.49 -7.28 16.95
N TRP A 564 -40.32 -6.66 15.78
CA TRP A 564 -41.18 -6.91 14.63
C TRP A 564 -40.88 -8.26 13.99
N CYS A 565 -41.92 -9.00 13.65
CA CYS A 565 -41.83 -10.26 12.93
C CYS A 565 -42.85 -10.28 11.79
N GLY A 566 -42.56 -11.01 10.73
CA GLY A 566 -43.49 -11.17 9.62
C GLY A 566 -44.34 -12.42 9.74
N ILE A 567 -45.61 -12.31 9.37
CA ILE A 567 -46.55 -13.41 9.49
C ILE A 567 -46.23 -14.46 8.43
N LYS A 568 -46.24 -15.73 8.84
CA LYS A 568 -45.93 -16.88 7.97
C LYS A 568 -46.93 -16.98 6.84
N ASP A 569 -46.48 -17.42 5.66
CA ASP A 569 -47.39 -17.66 4.53
C ASP A 569 -48.33 -18.87 4.78
N SER A 570 -48.02 -19.67 5.80
CA SER A 570 -48.85 -20.76 6.28
C SER A 570 -49.97 -20.31 7.24
N CYS A 571 -49.95 -19.05 7.64
CA CYS A 571 -51.08 -18.35 8.25
C CYS A 571 -51.98 -17.79 7.12
#